data_AF-A0A383CTU6-F1
#
_entry.id   AF-A0A383CTU6-F1
#
_cell.length_a   1.000
_cell.length_b   1.000
_cell.length_c   1.000
_cell.angle_alpha   90.00
_cell.angle_beta   90.00
_cell.angle_gamma   90.00
#
_symmetry.space_group_name_H-M   'P 1'
#
loop_
_entity.id
_entity.type
_entity.pdbx_description
1 polymer ?
#
loop_
_entity_poly.entity_id
_entity_poly.type
_entity_poly.pdbx_seq_one_letter_code
_entity_poly.pdbx_strand_id
1 'polypeptide(L)'
;FEVNVRGEIVGQLLDRNIQPMPGTDVRLTIHSVLQEAMEQSMIGKKGSVLVSNAKTGDVLAFVSSPGLSPEVFSGGTSNEEWENIIKDSNKPLLNRNTSGQYPPGSIFKLITLFPVIEEKKILSNWETFCGGSYNFGDRVFNCWKEGGHGAVNMEKALAQSCNIYFYQAIQSVPLKKWVETCRNFGFGKITHIDLPEEKSGLIPDRKFLNTQYGKWGWSKGTMLNLALGQGEILVTPLQ
;
A
#
# COMPACT_ATOMS: atom_id res chain seq x y z
N PHE A 1 23.89 29.23 36.31
CA PHE A 1 23.97 30.66 36.65
C PHE A 1 23.98 30.81 38.16
N GLU A 2 24.66 31.82 38.68
CA GLU A 2 24.53 32.27 40.06
C GLU A 2 23.34 33.23 40.14
N VAL A 3 22.51 33.08 41.17
CA VAL A 3 21.32 33.90 41.37
C VAL A 3 21.37 34.56 42.75
N ASN A 4 20.96 35.83 42.84
CA ASN A 4 20.90 36.54 44.12
C ASN A 4 19.63 36.16 44.93
N VAL A 5 19.49 36.69 46.14
CA VAL A 5 18.32 36.45 47.02
C VAL A 5 16.97 36.94 46.45
N ARG A 6 17.00 37.72 45.37
CA ARG A 6 15.81 38.19 44.62
C ARG A 6 15.53 37.34 43.36
N GLY A 7 16.36 36.33 43.08
CA GLY A 7 16.24 35.44 41.91
C GLY A 7 16.84 36.01 40.63
N GLU A 8 17.57 37.12 40.68
CA GLU A 8 18.20 37.72 39.50
C GLU A 8 19.51 36.98 39.19
N ILE A 9 19.74 36.70 37.90
CA ILE A 9 21.00 36.11 37.44
C ILE A 9 22.11 37.13 37.60
N VAL A 10 23.08 36.84 38.47
CA VAL A 10 24.23 37.72 38.78
C VAL A 10 25.56 37.19 38.25
N GLY A 11 25.60 35.95 37.76
CA GLY A 11 26.82 35.36 37.22
C GLY A 11 26.58 34.06 36.47
N GLN A 12 27.58 33.64 35.70
CA GLN A 12 27.59 32.35 35.02
C GLN A 12 28.56 31.41 35.74
N LEU A 13 28.12 30.18 36.02
CA LEU A 13 28.98 29.17 36.64
C LEU A 13 30.00 28.69 35.59
N LEU A 14 31.26 29.12 35.70
CA LEU A 14 32.32 28.81 34.73
C LEU A 14 32.63 27.30 34.68
N ASP A 15 32.55 26.59 35.81
CA ASP A 15 32.83 25.15 35.93
C ASP A 15 31.71 24.20 35.47
N ARG A 16 30.56 24.74 35.04
CA ARG A 16 29.41 23.93 34.57
C ARG A 16 28.89 24.35 33.20
N ASN A 17 29.69 25.06 32.42
CA ASN A 17 29.32 25.49 31.07
C ASN A 17 29.60 24.38 30.04
N ILE A 18 28.90 23.25 30.16
CA ILE A 18 28.93 22.18 29.16
C ILE A 18 28.18 22.68 27.94
N GLN A 19 28.89 22.98 26.85
CA GLN A 19 28.27 23.38 25.60
C GLN A 19 27.40 22.24 25.05
N PRO A 20 26.19 22.52 24.56
CA PRO A 20 25.39 21.51 23.90
C PRO A 20 26.14 21.02 22.65
N MET A 21 26.18 19.71 22.45
CA MET A 21 26.60 19.14 21.17
C MET A 21 25.40 19.18 20.22
N PRO A 22 25.47 19.89 19.09
CA PRO A 22 24.40 19.90 18.11
C PRO A 22 24.12 18.49 17.57
N GLY A 23 22.87 18.24 17.20
CA GLY A 23 22.50 17.04 16.46
C GLY A 23 23.16 16.99 15.09
N THR A 24 23.16 15.82 14.47
CA THR A 24 23.63 15.66 13.08
C THR A 24 22.54 16.08 12.09
N ASP A 25 22.92 16.78 11.04
CA ASP A 25 22.01 17.14 9.95
C ASP A 25 21.55 15.89 9.18
N VAL A 26 20.24 15.79 8.95
CA VAL A 26 19.65 14.73 8.12
C VAL A 26 19.28 15.33 6.76
N ARG A 27 19.75 14.69 5.68
CA ARG A 27 19.38 15.05 4.30
C ARG A 27 18.42 14.00 3.74
N LEU A 28 17.23 14.44 3.37
CA LEU A 28 16.20 13.59 2.78
C LEU A 28 16.38 13.49 1.26
N THR A 29 15.77 12.46 0.67
CA THR A 29 15.67 12.27 -0.79
C THR A 29 14.50 13.03 -1.42
N ILE A 30 13.61 13.57 -0.59
CA ILE A 30 12.42 14.32 -1.01
C ILE A 30 12.83 15.54 -1.84
N HIS A 31 12.19 15.68 -3.01
CA HIS A 31 12.32 16.84 -3.86
C HIS A 31 11.19 17.83 -3.54
N SER A 32 11.49 18.94 -2.86
CA SER A 32 10.49 19.89 -2.34
C SER A 32 9.47 20.36 -3.38
N VAL A 33 9.91 20.76 -4.57
CA VAL A 33 9.02 21.21 -5.64
C VAL A 33 8.06 20.10 -6.12
N LEU A 34 8.53 18.85 -6.09
CA LEU A 34 7.71 17.70 -6.49
C LEU A 34 6.70 17.37 -5.38
N GLN A 35 7.16 17.36 -4.12
CA GLN A 35 6.30 17.18 -2.95
C GLN A 35 5.15 18.19 -2.96
N GLU A 36 5.46 19.48 -3.13
CA GLU A 36 4.46 20.54 -3.18
C GLU A 36 3.48 20.34 -4.34
N ALA A 37 3.97 20.03 -5.54
CA ALA A 37 3.10 19.75 -6.69
C ALA A 37 2.16 18.57 -6.43
N MET A 38 2.65 17.50 -5.78
CA MET A 38 1.83 16.34 -5.43
C MET A 38 0.80 16.67 -4.35
N GLU A 39 1.15 17.46 -3.33
CA GLU A 39 0.22 17.94 -2.31
C GLU A 39 -0.90 18.79 -2.91
N GLN A 40 -0.56 19.75 -3.79
CA GLN A 40 -1.55 20.55 -4.53
C GLN A 40 -2.50 19.67 -5.35
N SER A 41 -1.97 18.62 -6.00
CA SER A 41 -2.80 17.69 -6.77
C SER A 41 -3.82 16.91 -5.92
N MET A 42 -3.60 16.83 -4.60
CA MET A 42 -4.38 16.08 -3.63
C MET A 42 -5.33 16.96 -2.80
N ILE A 43 -5.39 18.28 -3.04
CA ILE A 43 -6.36 19.17 -2.40
C ILE A 43 -7.78 18.69 -2.67
N GLY A 44 -8.57 18.57 -1.60
CA GLY A 44 -9.95 18.06 -1.64
C GLY A 44 -10.07 16.55 -1.91
N LYS A 45 -8.96 15.81 -1.95
CA LYS A 45 -8.92 14.37 -2.21
C LYS A 45 -8.40 13.60 -1.01
N LYS A 46 -8.91 12.39 -0.82
CA LYS A 46 -8.46 11.43 0.18
C LYS A 46 -7.69 10.30 -0.51
N GLY A 47 -6.45 10.08 -0.12
CA GLY A 47 -5.59 9.09 -0.75
C GLY A 47 -4.12 9.33 -0.48
N SER A 48 -3.26 8.77 -1.31
CA SER A 48 -1.82 8.88 -1.17
C SER A 48 -1.14 9.00 -2.52
N VAL A 49 0.02 9.65 -2.54
CA VAL A 49 0.90 9.72 -3.69
C VAL A 49 2.31 9.43 -3.22
N LEU A 50 2.97 8.50 -3.90
CA LEU A 50 4.36 8.13 -3.68
C LEU A 50 5.08 8.26 -5.02
N VAL A 51 6.18 8.99 -5.04
CA VAL A 51 7.06 9.04 -6.21
C VAL A 51 8.43 8.56 -5.78
N SER A 52 8.95 7.56 -6.47
CA SER A 52 10.26 6.98 -6.19
C SER A 52 11.14 6.91 -7.43
N ASN A 53 12.44 6.92 -7.22
CA ASN A 53 13.41 6.54 -8.24
C ASN A 53 13.59 5.02 -8.22
N ALA A 54 13.03 4.32 -9.21
CA ALA A 54 13.06 2.85 -9.28
C ALA A 54 14.48 2.24 -9.31
N LYS A 55 15.52 3.01 -9.67
CA LYS A 55 16.91 2.51 -9.71
C LYS A 55 17.61 2.61 -8.36
N THR A 56 17.29 3.62 -7.57
CA THR A 56 17.99 3.90 -6.29
C THR A 56 17.14 3.56 -5.07
N GLY A 57 15.82 3.53 -5.21
CA GLY A 57 14.88 3.42 -4.09
C GLY A 57 14.57 4.76 -3.42
N ASP A 58 15.14 5.88 -3.91
CA ASP A 58 14.92 7.20 -3.33
C ASP A 58 13.43 7.58 -3.38
N VAL A 59 12.92 8.13 -2.28
CA VAL A 59 11.56 8.66 -2.19
C VAL A 59 11.61 10.15 -2.51
N LEU A 60 11.08 10.54 -3.67
CA LEU A 60 11.11 11.90 -4.17
C LEU A 60 9.90 12.72 -3.73
N ALA A 61 8.75 12.06 -3.51
CA ALA A 61 7.57 12.66 -2.90
C ALA A 61 6.77 11.60 -2.13
N PHE A 62 6.20 12.00 -1.00
CA PHE A 62 5.52 11.14 -0.04
C PHE A 62 4.32 11.88 0.56
N VAL A 63 3.16 11.78 -0.09
CA VAL A 63 1.95 12.51 0.25
C VAL A 63 0.91 11.56 0.83
N SER A 64 0.37 11.88 2.00
CA SER A 64 -0.83 11.25 2.58
C SER A 64 -1.89 12.32 2.78
N SER A 65 -3.04 12.19 2.12
CA SER A 65 -4.09 13.20 2.12
C SER A 65 -5.43 12.67 2.67
N PRO A 66 -6.19 13.48 3.45
CA PRO A 66 -5.72 14.75 4.01
C PRO A 66 -4.66 14.52 5.08
N GLY A 67 -3.70 15.44 5.17
CA GLY A 67 -2.68 15.49 6.21
C GLY A 67 -3.06 16.48 7.32
N LEU A 68 -2.21 16.57 8.34
CA LEU A 68 -2.32 17.53 9.44
C LEU A 68 -1.10 18.46 9.42
N SER A 69 -1.30 19.76 9.67
CA SER A 69 -0.16 20.68 9.84
C SER A 69 0.64 20.28 11.09
N PRO A 70 1.97 20.09 10.99
CA PRO A 70 2.81 19.82 12.17
C PRO A 70 2.78 20.94 13.22
N GLU A 71 2.40 22.15 12.82
CA GLU A 71 2.29 23.32 13.71
C GLU A 71 1.34 23.08 14.88
N VAL A 72 0.34 22.21 14.71
CA VAL A 72 -0.62 21.84 15.76
C VAL A 72 0.05 21.19 16.98
N PHE A 73 1.24 20.61 16.79
CA PHE A 73 2.03 20.00 17.88
C PHE A 73 3.11 20.93 18.43
N SER A 74 3.25 22.14 17.89
CA SER A 74 4.24 23.13 18.36
C SER A 74 3.67 23.91 19.55
N GLY A 75 4.21 23.69 20.75
CA GLY A 75 3.83 24.46 21.95
C GLY A 75 2.67 23.86 22.78
N GLY A 76 2.20 22.65 22.41
CA GLY A 76 1.17 21.89 23.12
C GLY A 76 -0.20 22.00 22.45
N THR A 77 -0.80 20.85 22.14
CA THR A 77 -2.14 20.75 21.54
C THR A 77 -3.21 20.79 22.63
N SER A 78 -4.23 21.63 22.47
CA SER A 78 -5.35 21.67 23.43
C SER A 78 -6.15 20.37 23.37
N ASN A 79 -6.83 20.01 24.48
CA ASN A 79 -7.69 18.82 24.50
C ASN A 79 -8.81 18.89 23.44
N GLU A 80 -9.38 20.08 23.22
CA GLU A 80 -10.44 20.28 22.22
C GLU A 80 -9.93 20.05 20.79
N GLU A 81 -8.77 20.62 20.46
CA GLU A 81 -8.14 20.44 19.15
C GLU A 81 -7.74 18.98 18.92
N TRP A 82 -7.19 18.33 19.95
CA TRP A 82 -6.86 16.91 19.91
C TRP A 82 -8.10 16.03 19.69
N GLU A 83 -9.21 16.32 20.37
CA GLU A 83 -10.47 15.62 20.17
C GLU A 83 -11.01 15.80 18.75
N ASN A 84 -10.88 17.00 18.17
CA ASN A 84 -11.29 17.27 16.79
C ASN A 84 -10.46 16.45 15.78
N ILE A 85 -9.14 16.36 15.99
CA ILE A 85 -8.23 15.57 15.15
C ILE A 85 -8.57 14.08 15.20
N ILE A 86 -8.80 13.53 16.40
CA ILE A 86 -9.12 12.11 16.57
C ILE A 86 -10.50 11.76 15.98
N LYS A 87 -11.49 12.63 16.18
CA LYS A 87 -12.87 12.39 15.72
C LYS A 87 -13.05 12.64 14.23
N ASP A 88 -12.06 13.22 13.54
CA ASP A 88 -12.14 13.46 12.11
C ASP A 88 -12.26 12.14 11.33
N SER A 89 -13.42 11.96 10.68
CA SER A 89 -13.73 10.83 9.80
C SER A 89 -12.75 10.67 8.63
N ASN A 90 -12.04 11.75 8.27
CA ASN A 90 -10.99 11.73 7.26
C ASN A 90 -9.67 11.18 7.76
N LYS A 91 -9.50 10.91 9.06
CA LYS A 91 -8.31 10.29 9.65
C LYS A 91 -7.01 10.98 9.18
N PRO A 92 -6.78 12.24 9.55
CA PRO A 92 -5.62 13.02 9.10
C PRO A 92 -4.29 12.52 9.70
N LEU A 93 -4.33 11.83 10.84
CA LEU A 93 -3.15 11.18 11.46
C LEU A 93 -2.73 9.87 10.76
N LEU A 94 -3.58 9.31 9.89
CA LEU A 94 -3.24 8.08 9.18
C LEU A 94 -2.24 8.37 8.06
N ASN A 95 -1.02 7.82 8.18
CA ASN A 95 -0.12 7.71 7.05
C ASN A 95 -0.63 6.64 6.07
N ARG A 96 -1.23 7.08 4.96
CA ARG A 96 -1.83 6.19 3.97
C ARG A 96 -0.79 5.42 3.14
N ASN A 97 0.42 5.94 3.00
CA ASN A 97 1.48 5.28 2.23
C ASN A 97 1.99 4.02 2.93
N THR A 98 2.19 4.06 4.25
CA THR A 98 2.80 2.95 5.01
C THR A 98 1.80 2.16 5.86
N SER A 99 0.72 2.80 6.30
CA SER A 99 -0.26 2.21 7.21
C SER A 99 -1.65 2.04 6.59
N GLY A 100 -1.92 2.66 5.44
CA GLY A 100 -3.13 2.42 4.67
C GLY A 100 -3.08 1.06 3.99
N GLN A 101 -4.07 0.20 4.26
CA GLN A 101 -4.15 -1.15 3.71
C GLN A 101 -5.38 -1.26 2.80
N TYR A 102 -5.14 -1.62 1.54
CA TYR A 102 -6.18 -1.62 0.50
C TYR A 102 -6.07 -2.88 -0.36
N PRO A 103 -7.19 -3.42 -0.88
CA PRO A 103 -7.14 -4.36 -1.97
C PRO A 103 -6.46 -3.70 -3.18
N PRO A 104 -5.37 -4.26 -3.73
CA PRO A 104 -4.66 -3.65 -4.86
C PRO A 104 -5.52 -3.57 -6.12
N GLY A 105 -6.51 -4.47 -6.25
CA GLY A 105 -7.32 -4.56 -7.45
C GLY A 105 -6.48 -4.89 -8.68
N SER A 106 -6.89 -4.35 -9.84
CA SER A 106 -6.39 -4.81 -11.14
C SER A 106 -4.90 -4.58 -11.38
N ILE A 107 -4.19 -3.74 -10.61
CA ILE A 107 -2.73 -3.63 -10.71
C ILE A 107 -2.05 -4.98 -10.40
N PHE A 108 -2.68 -5.80 -9.55
CA PHE A 108 -2.16 -7.09 -9.12
C PHE A 108 -2.21 -8.16 -10.22
N LYS A 109 -2.93 -7.92 -11.31
CA LYS A 109 -2.99 -8.80 -12.49
C LYS A 109 -1.59 -9.05 -13.07
N LEU A 110 -0.71 -8.06 -13.02
CA LEU A 110 0.69 -8.20 -13.44
C LEU A 110 1.42 -9.25 -12.60
N ILE A 111 1.27 -9.19 -11.28
CA ILE A 111 1.88 -10.15 -10.34
C ILE A 111 1.33 -11.55 -10.57
N THR A 112 0.02 -11.66 -10.78
CA THR A 112 -0.64 -12.93 -11.08
C THR A 112 -0.15 -13.57 -12.38
N LEU A 113 0.31 -12.80 -13.38
CA LEU A 113 0.80 -13.37 -14.64
C LEU A 113 2.10 -14.16 -14.48
N PHE A 114 2.98 -13.80 -13.56
CA PHE A 114 4.27 -14.49 -13.37
C PHE A 114 4.10 -16.00 -13.15
N PRO A 115 3.36 -16.47 -12.13
CA PRO A 115 3.18 -17.89 -11.92
C PRO A 115 2.29 -18.53 -13.00
N VAL A 116 1.42 -17.77 -13.66
CA VAL A 116 0.63 -18.26 -14.80
C VAL A 116 1.55 -18.62 -15.98
N ILE A 117 2.50 -17.75 -16.31
CA ILE A 117 3.46 -17.96 -17.39
C ILE A 117 4.39 -19.13 -17.06
N GLU A 118 4.87 -19.20 -15.81
CA GLU A 118 5.73 -20.29 -15.33
C GLU A 118 5.02 -21.66 -15.35
N GLU A 119 3.81 -21.75 -14.80
CA GLU A 119 3.09 -23.02 -14.64
C GLU A 119 2.42 -23.49 -15.94
N LYS A 120 1.80 -22.60 -16.71
CA LYS A 120 1.07 -23.02 -17.91
C LYS A 120 1.95 -23.17 -19.13
N LYS A 121 3.21 -22.72 -19.09
CA LYS A 121 3.93 -22.36 -20.32
C LYS A 121 2.99 -21.59 -21.26
N ILE A 122 2.17 -20.65 -20.73
CA ILE A 122 1.31 -19.82 -21.58
C ILE A 122 2.26 -19.07 -22.50
N LEU A 123 2.31 -19.56 -23.73
CA LEU A 123 2.93 -18.90 -24.84
C LEU A 123 2.17 -17.59 -25.03
N SER A 124 2.86 -16.56 -25.50
CA SER A 124 2.28 -15.25 -25.86
C SER A 124 1.07 -15.33 -26.80
N ASN A 125 0.82 -16.50 -27.42
CA ASN A 125 -0.29 -16.78 -28.32
C ASN A 125 -1.53 -17.42 -27.68
N TRP A 126 -1.58 -17.63 -26.35
CA TRP A 126 -2.81 -18.14 -25.74
C TRP A 126 -3.92 -17.09 -25.82
N GLU A 127 -5.03 -17.49 -26.40
CA GLU A 127 -6.25 -16.69 -26.52
C GLU A 127 -7.41 -17.36 -25.79
N THR A 128 -8.30 -16.53 -25.26
CA THR A 128 -9.57 -16.96 -24.68
C THR A 128 -10.70 -16.02 -25.08
N PHE A 129 -11.93 -16.45 -24.84
CA PHE A 129 -13.12 -15.65 -25.05
C PHE A 129 -13.65 -15.09 -23.72
N CYS A 130 -13.89 -13.78 -23.70
CA CYS A 130 -14.55 -13.07 -22.62
C CYS A 130 -15.96 -12.67 -23.07
N GLY A 131 -16.98 -13.41 -22.61
CA GLY A 131 -18.40 -13.14 -22.84
C GLY A 131 -19.07 -12.28 -21.77
N GLY A 132 -18.30 -11.69 -20.85
CA GLY A 132 -18.81 -10.82 -19.77
C GLY A 132 -19.09 -11.53 -18.45
N SER A 133 -19.34 -12.84 -18.45
CA SER A 133 -19.46 -13.67 -17.25
C SER A 133 -18.67 -14.97 -17.35
N TYR A 134 -18.31 -15.53 -16.19
CA TYR A 134 -17.56 -16.77 -16.05
C TYR A 134 -18.20 -17.65 -14.97
N ASN A 135 -18.79 -18.77 -15.39
CA ASN A 135 -19.40 -19.73 -14.48
C ASN A 135 -18.33 -20.61 -13.86
N PHE A 136 -18.27 -20.67 -12.54
CA PHE A 136 -17.31 -21.50 -11.82
C PHE A 136 -17.95 -22.14 -10.59
N GLY A 137 -18.10 -23.46 -10.62
CA GLY A 137 -18.83 -24.19 -9.58
C GLY A 137 -20.30 -23.77 -9.56
N ASP A 138 -20.76 -23.30 -8.41
CA ASP A 138 -22.12 -22.84 -8.11
C ASP A 138 -22.30 -21.32 -8.27
N ARG A 139 -21.30 -20.60 -8.80
CA ARG A 139 -21.29 -19.13 -8.86
C ARG A 139 -20.96 -18.59 -10.24
N VAL A 140 -21.46 -17.38 -10.50
CA VAL A 140 -21.14 -16.57 -11.67
C VAL A 140 -20.18 -15.45 -11.26
N PHE A 141 -19.04 -15.36 -11.93
CA PHE A 141 -18.05 -14.29 -11.75
C PHE A 141 -18.07 -13.36 -12.95
N ASN A 142 -18.33 -12.07 -12.73
CA ASN A 142 -18.51 -11.12 -13.81
C ASN A 142 -17.20 -10.42 -14.20
N CYS A 143 -17.10 -10.08 -15.48
CA CYS A 143 -16.15 -9.09 -15.94
C CYS A 143 -16.71 -7.69 -15.67
N TRP A 144 -15.83 -6.70 -15.54
CA TRP A 144 -16.26 -5.30 -15.44
C TRP A 144 -17.01 -4.82 -16.69
N LYS A 145 -16.76 -5.46 -17.84
CA LYS A 145 -17.44 -5.20 -19.10
C LYS A 145 -18.51 -6.27 -19.34
N GLU A 146 -19.77 -5.92 -19.15
CA GLU A 146 -20.93 -6.82 -19.24
C GLU A 146 -21.05 -7.48 -20.62
N GLY A 147 -20.83 -6.73 -21.71
CA GLY A 147 -20.81 -7.27 -23.07
C GLY A 147 -19.56 -8.09 -23.43
N GLY A 148 -18.63 -8.25 -22.49
CA GLY A 148 -17.39 -8.97 -22.69
C GLY A 148 -16.37 -8.24 -23.57
N HIS A 149 -15.20 -8.87 -23.67
CA HIS A 149 -14.05 -8.36 -24.44
C HIS A 149 -13.85 -9.12 -25.78
N GLY A 150 -14.69 -10.13 -26.06
CA GLY A 150 -14.55 -11.01 -27.21
C GLY A 150 -13.33 -11.92 -27.07
N ALA A 151 -12.63 -12.17 -28.18
CA ALA A 151 -11.33 -12.82 -28.16
C ALA A 151 -10.28 -11.92 -27.46
N VAL A 152 -9.53 -12.50 -26.52
CA VAL A 152 -8.57 -11.80 -25.65
C VAL A 152 -7.32 -12.65 -25.51
N ASN A 153 -6.17 -12.08 -25.88
CA ASN A 153 -4.84 -12.57 -25.55
C ASN A 153 -4.30 -11.85 -24.29
N MET A 154 -3.09 -12.21 -23.84
CA MET A 154 -2.46 -11.62 -22.66
C MET A 154 -2.32 -10.08 -22.74
N GLU A 155 -1.88 -9.57 -23.89
CA GLU A 155 -1.67 -8.15 -24.11
C GLU A 155 -2.99 -7.38 -24.00
N LYS A 156 -4.03 -7.84 -24.70
CA LYS A 156 -5.37 -7.26 -24.62
C LYS A 156 -5.98 -7.42 -23.22
N ALA A 157 -5.69 -8.52 -22.52
CA ALA A 157 -6.17 -8.72 -21.16
C ALA A 157 -5.58 -7.72 -20.18
N LEU A 158 -4.29 -7.37 -20.32
CA LEU A 158 -3.66 -6.33 -19.53
C LEU A 158 -4.17 -4.94 -19.93
N ALA A 159 -4.17 -4.62 -21.22
CA ALA A 159 -4.59 -3.32 -21.73
C ALA A 159 -6.05 -2.99 -21.39
N GLN A 160 -6.94 -3.99 -21.40
CA GLN A 160 -8.37 -3.83 -21.11
C GLN A 160 -8.76 -4.36 -19.74
N SER A 161 -7.79 -4.76 -18.91
CA SER A 161 -8.03 -5.28 -17.56
C SER A 161 -9.10 -6.40 -17.52
N CYS A 162 -9.07 -7.33 -18.47
CA CYS A 162 -10.12 -8.34 -18.66
C CYS A 162 -10.13 -9.39 -17.52
N ASN A 163 -11.12 -9.37 -16.63
CA ASN A 163 -11.19 -10.31 -15.49
C ASN A 163 -11.24 -11.78 -15.92
N ILE A 164 -12.02 -12.10 -16.96
CA ILE A 164 -12.23 -13.50 -17.40
C ILE A 164 -10.94 -14.15 -17.87
N TYR A 165 -10.06 -13.40 -18.53
CA TYR A 165 -8.74 -13.91 -18.89
C TYR A 165 -7.99 -14.40 -17.65
N PHE A 166 -7.94 -13.60 -16.58
CA PHE A 166 -7.28 -13.95 -15.32
C PHE A 166 -7.99 -15.09 -14.58
N TYR A 167 -9.32 -15.14 -14.62
CA TYR A 167 -10.09 -16.26 -14.05
C TYR A 167 -9.73 -17.60 -14.69
N GLN A 168 -9.58 -17.63 -16.02
CA GLN A 168 -9.19 -18.85 -16.73
C GLN A 168 -7.69 -19.14 -16.60
N ALA A 169 -6.86 -18.09 -16.60
CA ALA A 169 -5.41 -18.18 -16.47
C ALA A 169 -4.99 -18.82 -15.14
N ILE A 170 -5.58 -18.37 -14.03
CA ILE A 170 -5.17 -18.78 -12.68
C ILE A 170 -5.50 -20.25 -12.35
N GLN A 171 -6.38 -20.91 -13.11
CA GLN A 171 -6.88 -22.26 -12.76
C GLN A 171 -5.81 -23.35 -12.64
N SER A 172 -4.67 -23.19 -13.30
CA SER A 172 -3.55 -24.14 -13.21
C SER A 172 -2.55 -23.80 -12.11
N VAL A 173 -2.64 -22.61 -11.52
CA VAL A 173 -1.64 -22.11 -10.59
C VAL A 173 -2.02 -22.55 -9.17
N PRO A 174 -1.17 -23.34 -8.48
CA PRO A 174 -1.42 -23.67 -7.08
C PRO A 174 -1.39 -22.40 -6.21
N LEU A 175 -2.30 -22.30 -5.24
CA LEU A 175 -2.33 -21.18 -4.27
C LEU A 175 -0.95 -20.93 -3.65
N LYS A 176 -0.24 -22.00 -3.26
CA LYS A 176 1.11 -21.92 -2.69
C LYS A 176 2.08 -21.16 -3.61
N LYS A 177 2.08 -21.48 -4.90
CA LYS A 177 2.95 -20.85 -5.91
C LYS A 177 2.59 -19.38 -6.11
N TRP A 178 1.30 -19.06 -6.16
CA TRP A 178 0.82 -17.67 -6.25
C TRP A 178 1.24 -16.85 -5.02
N VAL A 179 1.07 -17.40 -3.80
CA VAL A 179 1.51 -16.76 -2.54
C VAL A 179 3.03 -16.54 -2.52
N GLU A 180 3.81 -17.54 -2.91
CA GLU A 180 5.28 -17.43 -3.01
C GLU A 180 5.69 -16.33 -3.99
N THR A 181 5.03 -16.27 -5.15
CA THR A 181 5.27 -15.20 -6.13
C THR A 181 4.98 -13.82 -5.52
N CYS A 182 3.82 -13.63 -4.88
CA CYS A 182 3.48 -12.36 -4.24
C CYS A 182 4.53 -11.94 -3.21
N ARG A 183 4.98 -12.88 -2.37
CA ARG A 183 6.01 -12.63 -1.34
C ARG A 183 7.38 -12.32 -1.93
N ASN A 184 7.71 -12.87 -3.11
CA ASN A 184 8.95 -12.57 -3.82
C ASN A 184 8.95 -11.15 -4.41
N PHE A 185 7.77 -10.61 -4.76
CA PHE A 185 7.58 -9.21 -5.12
C PHE A 185 7.54 -8.25 -3.91
N GLY A 186 7.67 -8.76 -2.69
CA GLY A 186 7.70 -7.94 -1.46
C GLY A 186 6.35 -7.81 -0.74
N PHE A 187 5.25 -8.26 -1.35
CA PHE A 187 3.94 -8.17 -0.71
C PHE A 187 3.80 -9.09 0.52
N GLY A 188 3.09 -8.62 1.54
CA GLY A 188 2.90 -9.35 2.78
C GLY A 188 4.05 -9.19 3.78
N LYS A 189 5.00 -8.28 3.52
CA LYS A 189 6.13 -7.90 4.38
C LYS A 189 6.31 -6.39 4.38
N ILE A 190 6.94 -5.86 5.42
CA ILE A 190 7.38 -4.46 5.43
C ILE A 190 8.51 -4.25 4.41
N THR A 191 8.56 -3.07 3.80
CA THR A 191 9.57 -2.63 2.82
C THR A 191 10.82 -2.09 3.49
N HIS A 192 10.78 -1.85 4.81
CA HIS A 192 11.89 -1.28 5.59
C HIS A 192 12.23 0.16 5.20
N ILE A 193 11.21 0.97 4.88
CA ILE A 193 11.38 2.42 4.82
C ILE A 193 11.86 2.94 6.19
N ASP A 194 12.58 4.06 6.19
CA ASP A 194 13.13 4.74 7.36
C ASP A 194 12.07 5.51 8.18
N LEU A 195 10.89 4.90 8.33
CA LEU A 195 9.77 5.39 9.13
C LEU A 195 9.37 4.34 10.18
N PRO A 196 8.95 4.78 11.39
CA PRO A 196 8.65 3.86 12.48
C PRO A 196 7.38 3.03 12.27
N GLU A 197 6.42 3.54 11.49
CA GLU A 197 5.11 2.91 11.29
C GLU A 197 4.98 2.34 9.88
N GLU A 198 4.97 1.01 9.79
CA GLU A 198 4.71 0.30 8.54
C GLU A 198 3.82 -0.93 8.76
N LYS A 199 2.83 -1.11 7.88
CA LYS A 199 2.00 -2.30 7.83
C LYS A 199 2.48 -3.24 6.74
N SER A 200 2.55 -4.53 7.04
CA SER A 200 3.02 -5.55 6.10
C SER A 200 2.00 -5.94 5.03
N GLY A 201 0.78 -5.39 5.02
CA GLY A 201 -0.30 -5.93 4.18
C GLY A 201 -0.75 -7.33 4.63
N LEU A 202 -1.47 -8.02 3.74
CA LEU A 202 -1.95 -9.38 3.90
C LEU A 202 -1.95 -10.09 2.53
N ILE A 203 -1.10 -11.11 2.41
CA ILE A 203 -1.18 -12.08 1.33
C ILE A 203 -1.75 -13.38 1.92
N PRO A 204 -3.02 -13.73 1.61
CA PRO A 204 -3.72 -14.80 2.28
C PRO A 204 -3.22 -16.17 1.80
N ASP A 205 -2.47 -16.86 2.65
CA ASP A 205 -2.07 -18.24 2.41
C ASP A 205 -3.14 -19.25 2.85
N ARG A 206 -2.89 -20.53 2.56
CA ARG A 206 -3.81 -21.61 2.92
C ARG A 206 -4.11 -21.67 4.42
N LYS A 207 -3.12 -21.37 5.28
CA LYS A 207 -3.31 -21.39 6.73
C LYS A 207 -4.25 -20.26 7.12
N PHE A 208 -3.98 -19.04 6.65
CA PHE A 208 -4.83 -17.88 6.89
C PHE A 208 -6.27 -18.15 6.44
N LEU A 209 -6.47 -18.57 5.19
CA LEU A 209 -7.82 -18.78 4.65
C LEU A 209 -8.57 -19.90 5.38
N ASN A 210 -7.90 -20.99 5.76
CA ASN A 210 -8.53 -22.03 6.56
C ASN A 210 -8.91 -21.55 7.96
N THR A 211 -8.11 -20.67 8.57
CA THR A 211 -8.47 -20.04 9.85
C THR A 211 -9.66 -19.10 9.70
N GLN A 212 -9.69 -18.26 8.65
CA GLN A 212 -10.81 -17.33 8.42
C GLN A 212 -12.12 -18.05 8.11
N TYR A 213 -12.08 -19.11 7.30
CA TYR A 213 -13.26 -19.82 6.83
C TYR A 213 -13.61 -21.08 7.62
N GLY A 214 -12.79 -21.44 8.61
CA GLY A 214 -13.01 -22.56 9.52
C GLY A 214 -13.21 -23.89 8.78
N LYS A 215 -14.28 -24.61 9.15
CA LYS A 215 -14.61 -25.95 8.62
C LYS A 215 -14.80 -26.00 7.10
N TRP A 216 -15.12 -24.89 6.47
CA TRP A 216 -15.33 -24.80 5.01
C TRP A 216 -14.01 -24.65 4.25
N GLY A 217 -12.96 -24.18 4.93
CA GLY A 217 -11.66 -23.91 4.32
C GLY A 217 -11.73 -22.91 3.15
N TRP A 218 -10.66 -22.87 2.36
CA TRP A 218 -10.65 -22.13 1.11
C TRP A 218 -11.11 -23.01 -0.07
N SER A 219 -11.64 -22.38 -1.12
CA SER A 219 -12.06 -23.07 -2.35
C SER A 219 -11.25 -22.59 -3.55
N LYS A 220 -11.24 -23.36 -4.65
CA LYS A 220 -10.65 -22.89 -5.91
C LYS A 220 -11.27 -21.58 -6.41
N GLY A 221 -12.53 -21.27 -6.05
CA GLY A 221 -13.18 -20.00 -6.36
C GLY A 221 -12.53 -18.80 -5.67
N THR A 222 -11.90 -18.99 -4.51
CA THR A 222 -11.13 -17.93 -3.82
C THR A 222 -10.01 -17.40 -4.71
N MET A 223 -9.34 -18.28 -5.48
CA MET A 223 -8.27 -17.87 -6.40
C MET A 223 -8.75 -16.90 -7.49
N LEU A 224 -10.03 -16.93 -7.86
CA LEU A 224 -10.58 -15.99 -8.86
C LEU A 224 -10.51 -14.55 -8.35
N ASN A 225 -10.84 -14.32 -7.07
CA ASN A 225 -10.74 -12.99 -6.48
C ASN A 225 -9.28 -12.59 -6.22
N LEU A 226 -8.48 -13.53 -5.70
CA LEU A 226 -7.07 -13.27 -5.40
C LEU A 226 -6.30 -12.89 -6.67
N ALA A 227 -6.56 -13.57 -7.80
CA ALA A 227 -5.95 -13.28 -9.09
C ALA A 227 -6.14 -11.83 -9.57
N LEU A 228 -7.23 -11.19 -9.15
CA LEU A 228 -7.56 -9.80 -9.49
C LEU A 228 -7.14 -8.78 -8.43
N GLY A 229 -6.38 -9.20 -7.40
CA GLY A 229 -6.03 -8.32 -6.29
C GLY A 229 -7.21 -7.99 -5.37
N GLN A 230 -8.20 -8.87 -5.28
CA GLN A 230 -9.38 -8.73 -4.41
C GLN A 230 -9.47 -9.89 -3.40
N GLY A 231 -10.57 -9.92 -2.64
CA GLY A 231 -10.74 -10.86 -1.52
C GLY A 231 -10.01 -10.34 -0.28
N GLU A 232 -9.23 -11.21 0.35
CA GLU A 232 -8.54 -10.92 1.60
C GLU A 232 -7.15 -10.29 1.39
N ILE A 233 -6.79 -9.98 0.13
CA ILE A 233 -5.53 -9.31 -0.18
C ILE A 233 -5.60 -7.87 0.30
N LEU A 234 -4.60 -7.48 1.07
CA LEU A 234 -4.37 -6.09 1.43
C LEU A 234 -2.91 -5.74 1.16
N VAL A 235 -2.66 -4.60 0.53
CA VAL A 235 -1.31 -4.05 0.35
C VAL A 235 -1.31 -2.60 0.79
N THR A 236 -0.13 -2.07 1.11
CA THR A 236 0.07 -0.63 1.29
C THR A 236 0.48 0.01 -0.05
N PRO A 237 0.25 1.31 -0.26
CA PRO A 237 0.76 2.01 -1.45
C PRO A 237 2.29 1.98 -1.60
N LEU A 238 3.01 1.75 -0.50
CA LEU A 238 4.46 1.60 -0.50
C LEU A 238 4.93 0.22 -1.01
N GLN A 239 4.10 -0.82 -0.89
CA GLN A 239 4.34 -2.15 -1.44
C GLN A 239 3.99 -2.22 -2.92
#